data_AF-T2JRR3-F1
#
_entry.id   AF-T2JRR3-F1
#
_cell.length_a   1.000
_cell.length_b   1.000
_cell.length_c   1.000
_cell.angle_alpha   90.00
_cell.angle_beta   90.00
_cell.angle_gamma   90.00
#
_symmetry.space_group_name_H-M   'P 1'
#
loop_
_entity.id
_entity.type
_entity.pdbx_description
1 polymer ?
#
loop_
_entity_poly.entity_id
_entity_poly.type
_entity_poly.pdbx_seq_one_letter_code
_entity_poly.pdbx_strand_id
1 'polypeptide(L)'
;MTATYKVRLIKTVKRKNKETGKKEEINQLDISLDVPEDEYILEAFEDAINHDQIEYPDGLEELPSSCRAGSCSSCLGRMVEGEVDQEDQSFLDDEQLEKGWVLLCVAYPRSDCTIKTHQEANLV
;
A
#
# COMPACT_ATOMS: atom_id res chain seq x y z
N MET A 1 -8.24 6.49 -23.59
CA MET A 1 -8.84 6.45 -22.25
C MET A 1 -8.11 5.33 -21.55
N THR A 2 -7.26 5.66 -20.58
CA THR A 2 -6.57 4.67 -19.76
C THR A 2 -7.57 4.05 -18.80
N ALA A 3 -7.49 2.75 -18.53
CA ALA A 3 -8.33 2.14 -17.50
C ALA A 3 -7.93 2.65 -16.11
N THR A 4 -8.89 2.72 -15.20
CA THR A 4 -8.68 3.10 -13.80
C THR A 4 -9.19 1.98 -12.90
N TYR A 5 -8.50 1.73 -11.80
CA TYR A 5 -8.87 0.70 -10.83
C TYR A 5 -8.97 1.29 -9.43
N LYS A 6 -9.92 0.78 -8.65
CA LYS A 6 -10.08 1.22 -7.27
C LYS A 6 -9.03 0.56 -6.40
N VAL A 7 -8.06 1.34 -5.94
CA VAL A 7 -7.02 0.88 -5.01
C VAL A 7 -7.35 1.34 -3.61
N ARG A 8 -7.29 0.41 -2.65
CA ARG A 8 -7.51 0.66 -1.23
C ARG A 8 -6.24 0.34 -0.44
N LEU A 9 -5.69 1.33 0.23
CA LEU A 9 -4.56 1.15 1.13
C LEU A 9 -5.06 1.04 2.57
N ILE A 10 -4.58 0.02 3.29
CA ILE A 10 -4.92 -0.19 4.70
C ILE A 10 -3.68 -0.35 5.58
N LYS A 11 -3.72 0.15 6.81
CA LYS A 11 -2.74 -0.15 7.86
C LYS A 11 -3.46 -0.63 9.09
N THR A 12 -3.17 -1.85 9.53
CA THR A 12 -3.75 -2.43 10.74
C THR A 12 -2.78 -2.33 11.91
N VAL A 13 -3.26 -1.91 13.08
CA VAL A 13 -2.49 -1.90 14.32
C VAL A 13 -3.20 -2.69 15.41
N LYS A 14 -2.41 -3.33 16.28
CA LYS A 14 -2.94 -4.05 17.44
C LYS A 14 -3.10 -3.09 18.61
N ARG A 15 -4.34 -2.79 18.99
CA ARG A 15 -4.64 -1.96 20.17
C ARG A 15 -5.32 -2.81 21.24
N LYS A 16 -5.05 -2.50 22.51
CA LYS A 16 -5.75 -3.13 23.62
C LYS A 16 -7.10 -2.44 23.82
N ASN A 17 -8.18 -3.20 23.72
CA ASN A 17 -9.52 -2.72 24.04
C ASN A 17 -9.60 -2.43 25.54
N LYS A 18 -10.05 -1.22 25.90
CA LYS A 18 -10.09 -0.76 27.30
C LYS A 18 -11.18 -1.44 28.14
N GLU A 19 -12.23 -1.94 27.50
CA GLU A 19 -13.36 -2.59 28.17
C GLU A 19 -13.13 -4.10 28.33
N THR A 20 -12.65 -4.77 27.28
CA THR A 20 -12.49 -6.23 27.29
C THR A 20 -11.08 -6.69 27.66
N GLY A 21 -10.10 -5.78 27.63
CA GLY A 21 -8.68 -6.08 27.86
C GLY A 21 -8.02 -6.89 26.74
N LYS A 22 -8.75 -7.26 25.68
CA LYS A 22 -8.24 -8.05 24.55
C LYS A 22 -7.46 -7.18 23.56
N LYS A 23 -6.51 -7.81 22.85
CA LYS A 23 -5.84 -7.19 21.70
C LYS A 23 -6.75 -7.33 20.48
N GLU A 24 -7.08 -6.21 19.85
CA GLU A 24 -7.88 -6.13 18.64
C GLU A 24 -7.07 -5.46 17.53
N GLU A 25 -7.23 -5.93 16.30
CA GLU A 25 -6.69 -5.24 15.12
C GLU A 25 -7.69 -4.19 14.66
N ILE A 26 -7.21 -2.96 14.54
CA ILE A 26 -7.98 -1.82 14.04
C ILE A 26 -7.27 -1.21 12.84
N ASN A 27 -8.02 -0.67 11.88
CA ASN A 27 -7.45 0.07 10.77
C ASN A 27 -7.03 1.46 11.27
N GLN A 28 -5.72 1.71 11.34
CA GLN A 28 -5.14 3.04 11.54
C GLN A 28 -5.19 3.85 10.24
N LEU A 29 -5.10 3.18 9.08
CA LEU A 29 -5.26 3.78 7.76
C LEU A 29 -6.21 2.95 6.92
N ASP A 30 -7.10 3.63 6.21
CA ASP A 30 -8.11 3.05 5.32
C ASP A 30 -8.55 4.11 4.31
N ILE A 31 -7.82 4.21 3.20
CA ILE A 31 -8.04 5.21 2.15
C ILE A 31 -8.14 4.51 0.81
N SER A 32 -8.94 5.07 -0.11
CA SER A 32 -9.10 4.53 -1.46
C SER A 32 -9.12 5.61 -2.52
N LEU A 33 -8.53 5.30 -3.67
CA LEU A 33 -8.41 6.17 -4.82
C LEU A 33 -8.64 5.37 -6.11
N ASP A 34 -9.20 6.01 -7.13
CA ASP A 34 -9.22 5.45 -8.49
C ASP A 34 -7.89 5.78 -9.17
N VAL A 35 -7.05 4.76 -9.38
CA VAL A 35 -5.69 4.90 -9.89
C VAL A 35 -5.63 4.44 -11.35
N PRO A 36 -5.08 5.25 -12.28
CA PRO A 36 -4.83 4.84 -13.66
C PRO A 36 -3.91 3.62 -13.75
N GLU A 37 -4.15 2.74 -14.73
CA GLU A 37 -3.32 1.54 -14.94
C GLU A 37 -1.88 1.86 -15.40
N ASP A 38 -1.62 3.09 -15.84
CA ASP A 38 -0.32 3.59 -16.29
C ASP A 38 0.36 4.51 -15.25
N GLU A 39 -0.14 4.54 -14.02
CA GLU A 39 0.39 5.35 -12.91
C GLU A 39 0.79 4.48 -11.72
N TYR A 40 1.91 4.83 -11.06
CA TYR A 40 2.34 4.13 -9.87
C TYR A 40 1.41 4.41 -8.69
N ILE A 41 1.03 3.36 -7.97
CA ILE A 41 0.11 3.47 -6.83
C ILE A 41 0.62 4.47 -5.78
N LEU A 42 1.89 4.42 -5.40
CA LEU A 42 2.42 5.36 -4.40
C LEU A 42 2.29 6.83 -4.85
N GLU A 43 2.62 7.11 -6.11
CA GLU A 43 2.60 8.46 -6.67
C GLU A 43 1.17 9.00 -6.76
N ALA A 44 0.23 8.20 -7.26
CA ALA A 44 -1.19 8.58 -7.33
C ALA A 44 -1.77 8.97 -5.97
N PHE A 45 -1.43 8.21 -4.92
CA PHE A 45 -1.89 8.53 -3.57
C PHE A 45 -1.22 9.79 -3.01
N GLU A 46 0.09 9.97 -3.21
CA GLU A 46 0.79 11.17 -2.75
C GLU A 46 0.27 12.43 -3.45
N ASP A 47 0.04 12.38 -4.77
CA ASP A 47 -0.51 13.49 -5.52
C ASP A 47 -1.95 13.81 -5.10
N ALA A 48 -2.80 12.79 -4.92
CA ALA A 48 -4.15 12.99 -4.41
C ALA A 48 -4.15 13.65 -3.02
N ILE A 49 -3.17 13.34 -2.17
CA ILE A 49 -3.01 13.97 -0.85
C ILE A 49 -2.50 15.41 -0.98
N ASN A 50 -1.47 15.63 -1.79
CA ASN A 50 -0.89 16.96 -2.03
C ASN A 50 -1.89 17.93 -2.68
N HIS A 51 -2.91 17.40 -3.36
CA HIS A 51 -3.99 18.15 -4.01
C HIS A 51 -5.31 18.13 -3.22
N ASP A 52 -5.28 17.81 -1.92
CA ASP A 52 -6.44 17.84 -1.01
C ASP A 52 -7.64 16.98 -1.49
N GLN A 53 -7.40 15.94 -2.32
CA GLN A 53 -8.44 15.02 -2.78
C GLN A 53 -8.78 13.95 -1.73
N ILE A 54 -7.76 13.54 -0.97
CA ILE A 54 -7.85 12.62 0.17
C ILE A 54 -6.90 13.12 1.27
N GLU A 55 -7.16 12.72 2.51
CA GLU A 55 -6.33 13.11 3.66
C GLU A 55 -5.81 11.87 4.39
N TYR A 56 -4.63 11.98 5.00
CA TYR A 56 -4.15 10.94 5.89
C TYR A 56 -5.01 10.86 7.17
N PRO A 57 -5.41 9.65 7.59
CA PRO A 57 -6.12 9.46 8.85
C PRO A 57 -5.19 9.61 10.07
N ASP A 58 -5.79 10.02 11.19
CA ASP A 58 -5.23 10.23 12.54
C ASP A 58 -3.74 9.88 12.74
N GLY A 59 -2.87 10.88 12.55
CA GLY A 59 -1.47 10.86 12.97
C GLY A 59 -0.51 10.14 12.03
N LEU A 60 -0.93 9.86 10.79
CA LEU A 60 -0.03 9.49 9.70
C LEU A 60 0.26 10.72 8.85
N GLU A 61 1.54 10.93 8.53
CA GLU A 61 1.98 12.09 7.74
C GLU A 61 2.37 11.69 6.31
N GLU A 62 2.81 10.44 6.11
CA GLU A 62 3.21 9.93 4.81
C GLU A 62 3.10 8.40 4.71
N LEU A 63 2.96 7.90 3.47
CA LEU A 63 3.21 6.50 3.15
C LEU A 63 4.73 6.23 3.21
N PRO A 64 5.15 5.07 3.73
CA PRO A 64 6.56 4.78 3.89
C PRO A 64 7.21 4.60 2.51
N SER A 65 8.29 5.34 2.24
CA SER A 65 9.06 5.25 1.00
C SER A 65 10.49 5.73 1.21
N SER A 66 11.42 5.31 0.34
CA SER A 66 12.83 5.76 0.40
C SER A 66 13.46 5.86 -0.98
N CYS A 67 13.79 4.74 -1.64
CA CYS A 67 14.53 4.78 -2.91
C CYS A 67 13.70 5.20 -4.13
N ARG A 68 12.38 4.96 -4.10
CA ARG A 68 11.43 5.19 -5.21
C ARG A 68 11.88 4.58 -6.56
N ALA A 69 12.64 3.50 -6.50
CA ALA A 69 13.26 2.86 -7.66
C ALA A 69 13.15 1.33 -7.59
N GLY A 70 12.17 0.80 -6.85
CA GLY A 70 11.95 -0.65 -6.76
C GLY A 70 13.10 -1.47 -6.14
N SER A 71 14.04 -0.82 -5.45
CA SER A 71 15.31 -1.43 -5.00
C SER A 71 15.49 -1.47 -3.47
N CYS A 72 14.43 -1.17 -2.70
CA CYS A 72 14.43 -1.24 -1.24
C CYS A 72 13.06 -1.68 -0.69
N SER A 73 13.01 -2.04 0.60
CA SER A 73 11.80 -2.49 1.31
C SER A 73 10.92 -1.40 1.93
N SER A 74 11.29 -0.12 1.89
CA SER A 74 10.58 0.90 2.66
C SER A 74 9.12 1.07 2.23
N CYS A 75 8.83 0.95 0.93
CA CYS A 75 7.47 1.03 0.38
C CYS A 75 6.72 -0.31 0.35
N LEU A 76 7.21 -1.31 1.09
CA LEU A 76 6.66 -2.66 1.06
C LEU A 76 5.23 -2.68 1.59
N GLY A 77 4.35 -3.20 0.75
CA GLY A 77 3.00 -3.60 1.09
C GLY A 77 2.78 -5.09 0.88
N ARG A 78 1.59 -5.55 1.25
CA ARG A 78 1.12 -6.92 1.03
C ARG A 78 -0.25 -6.91 0.39
N MET A 79 -0.38 -7.61 -0.73
CA MET A 79 -1.66 -7.83 -1.39
C MET A 79 -2.62 -8.55 -0.45
N VAL A 80 -3.83 -8.01 -0.32
CA VAL A 80 -4.97 -8.66 0.34
C VAL A 80 -5.91 -9.19 -0.73
N GLU A 81 -6.20 -8.36 -1.74
CA GLU A 81 -7.09 -8.66 -2.86
C GLU A 81 -6.61 -7.90 -4.11
N GLY A 82 -6.90 -8.44 -5.29
CA GLY A 82 -6.57 -7.85 -6.58
C GLY A 82 -5.19 -8.22 -7.10
N GLU A 83 -4.81 -7.55 -8.19
CA GLU A 83 -3.58 -7.78 -8.94
C GLU A 83 -2.88 -6.47 -9.28
N VAL A 84 -1.56 -6.50 -9.20
CA VAL A 84 -0.68 -5.39 -9.56
C VAL A 84 0.42 -5.91 -10.47
N ASP A 85 0.94 -5.02 -11.29
CA ASP A 85 2.15 -5.22 -12.05
C ASP A 85 3.27 -4.43 -11.38
N GLN A 86 4.38 -5.09 -11.09
CA GLN A 86 5.57 -4.50 -10.48
C GLN A 86 6.85 -4.96 -11.19
N GLU A 87 6.80 -5.17 -12.50
CA GLU A 87 7.95 -5.63 -13.31
C GLU A 87 9.18 -4.71 -13.19
N ASP A 88 8.99 -3.43 -12.86
CA ASP A 88 10.07 -2.44 -12.67
C ASP A 88 10.86 -2.61 -11.36
N GLN A 89 10.45 -3.54 -10.48
CA GLN A 89 11.12 -3.80 -9.21
C GLN A 89 12.36 -4.71 -9.37
N SER A 90 13.34 -4.57 -8.48
CA SER A 90 14.56 -5.39 -8.48
C SER A 90 14.98 -5.92 -7.10
N PHE A 91 14.10 -5.85 -6.11
CA PHE A 91 14.40 -6.14 -4.70
C PHE A 91 13.77 -7.45 -4.20
N LEU A 92 12.50 -7.70 -4.54
CA LEU A 92 11.77 -8.90 -4.16
C LEU A 92 12.16 -10.07 -5.07
N ASP A 93 12.36 -11.24 -4.46
CA ASP A 93 12.52 -12.50 -5.19
C ASP A 93 11.17 -13.13 -5.57
N ASP A 94 11.21 -14.16 -6.42
CA ASP A 94 10.01 -14.83 -6.92
C ASP A 94 9.14 -15.41 -5.79
N GLU A 95 9.73 -15.98 -4.74
CA GLU A 95 8.97 -16.53 -3.61
C GLU A 95 8.25 -15.42 -2.84
N GLN A 96 8.87 -14.24 -2.74
CA GLN A 96 8.27 -13.08 -2.10
C GLN A 96 7.12 -12.51 -2.95
N LEU A 97 7.29 -12.44 -4.26
CA LEU A 97 6.21 -12.06 -5.18
C LEU A 97 5.02 -13.04 -5.08
N GLU A 98 5.27 -14.34 -5.06
CA GLU A 98 4.24 -15.38 -4.88
C GLU A 98 3.51 -15.29 -3.53
N LYS A 99 4.18 -14.81 -2.47
CA LYS A 99 3.57 -14.55 -1.16
C LYS A 99 2.71 -13.27 -1.14
N GLY A 100 2.63 -12.55 -2.27
CA GLY A 100 1.84 -11.34 -2.44
C GLY A 100 2.51 -10.09 -1.89
N TRP A 101 3.85 -10.06 -1.81
CA TRP A 101 4.58 -8.85 -1.47
C TRP A 101 4.61 -7.88 -2.67
N VAL A 102 4.46 -6.59 -2.39
CA VAL A 102 4.40 -5.55 -3.42
C VAL A 102 5.22 -4.32 -3.01
N LEU A 103 5.96 -3.74 -3.94
CA LEU A 103 6.61 -2.43 -3.76
C LEU A 103 5.76 -1.33 -4.39
N LEU A 104 5.04 -0.59 -3.54
CA LEU A 104 4.07 0.43 -3.97
C LEU A 104 4.67 1.53 -4.86
N CYS A 105 5.97 1.82 -4.72
CA CYS A 105 6.66 2.87 -5.49
C CYS A 105 6.86 2.55 -6.97
N VAL A 106 6.69 1.29 -7.37
CA VAL A 106 6.87 0.82 -8.76
C VAL A 106 5.75 -0.16 -9.15
N ALA A 107 4.60 -0.06 -8.49
CA ALA A 107 3.46 -0.95 -8.73
C ALA A 107 2.35 -0.22 -9.48
N TYR A 108 1.91 -0.80 -10.59
CA TYR A 108 0.75 -0.40 -11.37
C TYR A 108 -0.45 -1.28 -11.03
N PRO A 109 -1.66 -0.74 -10.86
CA PRO A 109 -2.84 -1.57 -10.65
C PRO A 109 -3.25 -2.28 -11.94
N ARG A 110 -3.69 -3.54 -11.81
CA ARG A 110 -4.26 -4.36 -12.91
C ARG A 110 -5.69 -4.80 -12.62
N SER A 111 -6.17 -4.59 -11.39
CA SER A 111 -7.56 -4.74 -10.98
C SER A 111 -7.85 -3.82 -9.79
N ASP A 112 -9.10 -3.81 -9.31
CA ASP A 112 -9.39 -3.27 -7.98
C ASP A 112 -8.54 -4.01 -6.94
N CYS A 113 -7.86 -3.27 -6.06
CA CYS A 113 -6.85 -3.81 -5.15
C CYS A 113 -7.10 -3.39 -3.71
N THR A 114 -6.82 -4.29 -2.76
CA THR A 114 -6.62 -3.92 -1.35
C THR A 114 -5.21 -4.30 -0.93
N ILE A 115 -4.44 -3.33 -0.43
CA ILE A 115 -3.03 -3.50 -0.08
C ILE A 115 -2.80 -3.08 1.37
N LYS A 116 -2.20 -3.96 2.17
CA LYS A 116 -1.68 -3.63 3.49
C LYS A 116 -0.37 -2.88 3.34
N THR A 117 -0.29 -1.66 3.85
CA THR A 117 0.93 -0.84 3.83
C THR A 117 1.77 -1.06 5.10
N HIS A 118 2.96 -0.46 5.16
CA HIS A 118 3.87 -0.53 6.32
C HIS A 118 4.29 -1.95 6.68
N GLN A 119 4.56 -2.79 5.67
CA GLN A 119 4.84 -4.19 5.91
C GLN A 119 6.33 -4.55 5.96
N GLU A 120 7.24 -3.57 5.89
CA GLU A 120 8.69 -3.78 5.91
C GLU A 120 9.15 -4.75 7.01
N ALA A 121 8.64 -4.60 8.24
CA ALA A 121 8.98 -5.46 9.37
C ALA A 121 8.43 -6.90 9.29
N ASN A 122 7.57 -7.19 8.31
CA ASN A 122 6.95 -8.50 8.09
C ASN A 122 7.57 -9.26 6.91
N LEU A 123 8.53 -8.66 6.19
CA LEU A 123 9.27 -9.34 5.14
C LEU A 123 10.16 -10.42 5.77
N VAL A 124 9.93 -11.68 5.39
CA VAL A 124 10.64 -12.86 5.91
C VAL A 124 11.17 -13.73 4.78
#